data_AF-A0A845DQT5-F1
#
_entry.id   AF-A0A845DQT5-F1
#
_cell.length_a   1.000
_cell.length_b   1.000
_cell.length_c   1.000
_cell.angle_alpha   90.00
_cell.angle_beta   90.00
_cell.angle_gamma   90.00
#
_symmetry.space_group_name_H-M   'P 1'
#
loop_
_entity.id
_entity.type
_entity.pdbx_description
1 polymer ?
#
loop_
_entity_poly.entity_id
_entity_poly.type
_entity_poly.pdbx_seq_one_letter_code
_entity_poly.pdbx_strand_id
1 'polypeptide(L)'
;MKQEEYLATTMDEVSREIFEELVQKDGEPRIETITPVLIFRKILQKFDTIRILNEAGGGEEALALSRIVLENYWYLMFILEEDTAFRSLSYYYFDKKLFAEKYLKQVDYFQKHYHEWKKQAEDNHEYASLVKKEP
;
A
#
# COMPACT_ATOMS: atom_id res chain seq x y z
N MET A 1 10.35 27.02 -9.11
CA MET A 1 9.93 25.62 -8.97
C MET A 1 11.02 24.75 -9.58
N LYS A 2 11.55 23.78 -8.84
CA LYS A 2 12.54 22.84 -9.40
C LYS A 2 11.84 21.95 -10.43
N GLN A 3 12.56 21.48 -11.44
CA GLN A 3 11.98 20.66 -12.52
C GLN A 3 11.29 19.39 -12.00
N GLU A 4 11.81 18.82 -10.90
CA GLU A 4 11.28 17.62 -10.25
C GLU A 4 9.91 17.90 -9.60
N GLU A 5 9.75 19.05 -8.93
CA GLU A 5 8.50 19.46 -8.30
C GLU A 5 7.41 19.74 -9.34
N TYR A 6 7.80 20.33 -10.47
CA TYR A 6 6.88 20.55 -11.59
C TYR A 6 6.38 19.23 -12.15
N LEU A 7 7.29 18.28 -12.40
CA LEU A 7 6.93 16.98 -12.96
C LEU A 7 5.97 16.21 -12.04
N ALA A 8 6.26 16.16 -10.74
CA ALA A 8 5.41 15.49 -9.75
C ALA A 8 4.02 16.12 -9.69
N THR A 9 3.96 17.46 -9.65
CA THR A 9 2.70 18.21 -9.57
C THR A 9 1.84 17.98 -10.81
N THR A 10 2.42 18.12 -12.01
CA THR A 10 1.70 17.90 -13.26
C THR A 10 1.25 16.45 -13.42
N MET A 11 2.04 15.48 -12.96
CA MET A 11 1.65 14.06 -13.00
C MET A 11 0.46 13.74 -12.07
N ASP A 12 0.41 14.36 -10.89
CA ASP A 12 -0.73 14.24 -9.98
C ASP A 12 -2.00 14.89 -10.56
N GLU A 13 -1.87 16.06 -11.20
CA GLU A 13 -2.97 16.73 -11.89
C GLU A 13 -3.55 15.87 -13.01
N VAL A 14 -2.70 15.33 -13.88
CA VAL A 14 -3.11 14.42 -14.97
C VAL A 14 -3.77 13.16 -14.40
N SER A 15 -3.21 12.58 -13.32
CA SER A 15 -3.82 11.40 -12.69
C SER A 15 -5.21 11.70 -12.13
N ARG A 16 -5.44 12.91 -11.60
CA ARG A 16 -6.74 13.33 -11.09
C ARG A 16 -7.74 13.53 -12.23
N GLU A 17 -7.34 14.19 -13.31
CA GLU A 17 -8.17 14.40 -14.49
C GLU A 17 -8.66 13.07 -15.07
N ILE A 18 -7.75 12.11 -15.27
CA ILE A 18 -8.11 10.77 -15.77
C ILE A 18 -9.10 10.08 -14.82
N PHE A 19 -8.90 10.20 -13.50
CA PHE A 19 -9.80 9.60 -12.52
C PHE A 19 -11.20 10.21 -12.60
N GLU A 20 -11.31 11.53 -12.68
CA GLU A 20 -12.58 12.26 -12.78
C GLU A 20 -13.33 11.89 -14.07
N GLU A 21 -12.64 11.81 -15.21
CA GLU A 21 -13.23 11.37 -16.49
C GLU A 21 -13.80 9.94 -16.40
N LEU A 22 -13.07 9.03 -15.76
CA LEU A 22 -13.50 7.64 -15.61
C LEU A 22 -14.73 7.52 -14.69
N VAL A 23 -14.81 8.32 -13.63
CA VAL A 23 -15.96 8.34 -12.71
C VAL A 23 -17.20 8.91 -13.40
N GLN A 24 -17.07 10.00 -14.16
CA GLN A 24 -18.21 10.66 -14.83
C GLN A 24 -18.88 9.76 -15.88
N LYS A 25 -18.14 8.81 -16.46
CA LYS A 25 -18.64 7.95 -17.53
C LYS A 25 -19.55 6.81 -17.02
N ASP A 26 -19.20 6.19 -15.89
CA ASP A 26 -19.84 4.93 -15.43
C ASP A 26 -20.45 5.04 -14.00
N GLY A 27 -20.35 6.20 -13.33
CA GLY A 27 -20.79 6.39 -11.94
C GLY A 27 -19.83 5.81 -10.89
N GLU A 28 -19.23 4.67 -11.20
CA GLU A 28 -18.04 4.12 -10.54
C GLU A 28 -17.04 3.63 -11.61
N PRO A 29 -15.74 3.96 -11.48
CA PRO A 29 -14.75 3.54 -12.46
C PRO A 29 -14.53 2.02 -12.35
N ARG A 30 -14.61 1.33 -13.49
CA ARG A 30 -14.37 -0.12 -13.52
C ARG A 30 -12.95 -0.44 -13.08
N ILE A 31 -12.77 -1.61 -12.45
CA ILE A 31 -11.47 -2.01 -11.91
C ILE A 31 -10.42 -2.11 -13.01
N GLU A 32 -10.80 -2.64 -14.17
CA GLU A 32 -9.92 -2.80 -15.32
C GLU A 32 -9.37 -1.47 -15.87
N THR A 33 -10.15 -0.39 -15.79
CA THR A 33 -9.77 0.93 -16.26
C THR A 33 -9.04 1.75 -15.20
N ILE A 34 -9.35 1.56 -13.92
CA ILE A 34 -8.75 2.34 -12.83
C ILE A 34 -7.41 1.76 -12.34
N THR A 35 -7.20 0.46 -12.48
CA THR A 35 -5.99 -0.22 -11.98
C THR A 35 -4.68 0.40 -12.51
N PRO A 36 -4.52 0.71 -13.81
CA PRO A 36 -3.31 1.35 -14.31
C PRO A 36 -3.06 2.72 -13.65
N VAL A 37 -4.12 3.52 -13.47
CA VAL A 37 -4.05 4.83 -12.80
C VAL A 37 -3.61 4.69 -11.35
N LEU A 38 -4.13 3.69 -10.64
CA LEU A 38 -3.75 3.41 -9.25
C LEU A 38 -2.28 2.98 -9.12
N ILE A 39 -1.79 2.16 -10.05
CA ILE A 39 -0.37 1.76 -10.09
C ILE A 39 0.51 2.98 -10.36
N PHE A 40 0.13 3.83 -11.33
CA PHE A 40 0.85 5.06 -11.63
C PHE A 40 0.91 6.00 -10.40
N ARG A 41 -0.22 6.23 -9.73
CA ARG A 41 -0.27 7.03 -8.50
C ARG A 41 0.62 6.45 -7.39
N LYS A 42 0.66 5.13 -7.24
CA LYS A 42 1.54 4.45 -6.27
C LYS A 42 3.02 4.67 -6.56
N ILE A 43 3.40 4.80 -7.84
CA ILE A 43 4.76 5.17 -8.26
C ILE A 43 5.08 6.61 -7.83
N LEU A 44 4.20 7.56 -8.12
CA LEU A 44 4.38 8.98 -7.74
C LEU A 44 4.56 9.15 -6.23
N GLN A 45 3.68 8.53 -5.44
CA GLN A 45 3.75 8.57 -3.97
C GLN A 45 5.09 8.04 -3.44
N LYS A 46 5.68 7.04 -4.11
CA LYS A 46 6.97 6.50 -3.72
C LYS A 46 8.13 7.41 -4.09
N PHE A 47 8.06 8.09 -5.24
CA PHE A 47 9.04 9.12 -5.57
C PHE A 47 9.04 10.24 -4.53
N ASP A 48 7.87 10.70 -4.08
CA ASP A 48 7.78 11.69 -3.01
C ASP A 48 8.39 11.18 -1.70
N THR A 49 8.10 9.92 -1.34
CA THR A 49 8.66 9.32 -0.13
C THR A 49 10.18 9.17 -0.22
N ILE A 50 10.71 8.76 -1.38
CA ILE A 50 12.15 8.69 -1.65
C ILE A 50 12.80 10.06 -1.50
N ARG A 51 12.17 11.11 -2.04
CA ARG A 51 12.65 12.49 -1.90
C ARG A 51 12.77 12.90 -0.44
N ILE A 52 11.71 12.69 0.35
CA ILE A 52 11.67 13.00 1.78
C ILE A 52 12.75 12.21 2.55
N LEU A 53 12.90 10.90 2.27
CA LEU A 53 13.89 10.05 2.93
C LEU A 53 15.32 10.47 2.60
N ASN A 54 15.58 10.85 1.34
CA ASN A 54 16.89 11.30 0.92
C ASN A 54 17.27 12.64 1.58
N GLU A 55 16.31 13.56 1.72
CA GLU A 55 16.48 14.81 2.48
C GLU A 55 16.76 14.55 3.99
N ALA A 56 16.24 13.44 4.54
CA ALA A 56 16.44 13.03 5.93
C ALA A 56 17.65 12.11 6.17
N GLY A 57 18.41 11.74 5.13
CA GLY A 57 19.58 10.84 5.25
C GLY A 57 19.25 9.34 5.31
N GLY A 58 18.02 8.93 5.02
CA GLY A 58 17.55 7.53 4.98
C GLY A 58 17.87 6.83 3.66
N GLY A 59 19.15 6.70 3.33
CA GLY A 59 19.61 6.20 2.03
C GLY A 59 19.23 4.75 1.73
N GLU A 60 19.26 3.85 2.72
CA GLU A 60 18.90 2.44 2.53
C GLU A 60 17.40 2.25 2.31
N GLU A 61 16.57 2.96 3.06
CA GLU A 61 15.11 2.97 2.90
C GLU A 61 14.71 3.56 1.56
N ALA A 62 15.35 4.64 1.12
CA ALA A 62 15.16 5.23 -0.19
C ALA A 62 15.52 4.25 -1.33
N LEU A 63 16.60 3.48 -1.17
CA LEU A 63 17.00 2.44 -2.13
C LEU A 63 15.98 1.31 -2.21
N ALA A 64 15.46 0.84 -1.06
CA ALA A 64 14.43 -0.18 -1.01
C ALA A 64 13.15 0.28 -1.72
N LEU A 65 12.73 1.53 -1.50
CA LEU A 65 11.57 2.10 -2.19
C LEU A 65 11.80 2.27 -3.69
N SER A 66 13.03 2.59 -4.12
CA SER A 66 13.38 2.73 -5.54
C SER A 66 13.18 1.41 -6.30
N ARG A 67 13.49 0.26 -5.68
CA ARG A 67 13.19 -1.06 -6.28
C ARG A 67 11.69 -1.25 -6.48
N ILE A 68 10.90 -0.89 -5.48
CA ILE A 68 9.44 -1.00 -5.56
C ILE A 68 8.89 -0.07 -6.66
N VAL A 69 9.46 1.12 -6.85
CA VAL A 69 9.11 2.01 -7.98
C VAL A 69 9.33 1.30 -9.32
N LEU A 70 10.51 0.69 -9.52
CA LEU A 70 10.83 -0.03 -10.75
C LEU A 70 9.90 -1.22 -11.00
N GLU A 71 9.58 -1.99 -9.96
CA GLU A 71 8.63 -3.10 -10.06
C GLU A 71 7.24 -2.62 -10.50
N ASN A 72 6.71 -1.57 -9.86
CA ASN A 72 5.40 -1.02 -10.25
C ASN A 72 5.44 -0.41 -11.66
N TYR A 73 6.55 0.18 -12.08
CA TYR A 73 6.72 0.67 -13.44
C TYR A 73 6.66 -0.47 -14.46
N TRP A 74 7.34 -1.58 -14.21
CA TRP A 74 7.25 -2.76 -15.07
C TRP A 74 5.84 -3.35 -15.12
N TYR A 75 5.14 -3.42 -13.98
CA TYR A 75 3.74 -3.86 -13.96
C TYR A 75 2.84 -2.93 -14.77
N LEU A 76 3.03 -1.61 -14.64
CA LEU A 76 2.26 -0.64 -15.41
C LEU A 76 2.50 -0.80 -16.91
N MET A 77 3.76 -0.89 -17.33
CA MET A 77 4.12 -1.11 -18.73
C MET A 77 3.53 -2.41 -19.27
N PHE A 78 3.62 -3.49 -18.49
CA PHE A 78 3.01 -4.77 -18.85
C PHE A 78 1.49 -4.66 -19.01
N ILE A 79 0.79 -3.96 -18.12
CA ILE A 79 -0.66 -3.80 -18.20
C ILE A 79 -1.07 -2.94 -19.42
N LEU A 80 -0.28 -1.94 -19.79
CA LEU A 80 -0.60 -1.02 -20.88
C LEU A 80 -0.30 -1.56 -22.29
N GLU A 81 0.50 -2.61 -22.42
CA GLU A 81 0.98 -3.10 -23.72
C GLU A 81 -0.11 -3.77 -24.57
N GLU A 82 -0.76 -4.83 -24.05
CA GLU A 82 -1.87 -5.52 -24.73
C GLU A 82 -2.86 -6.10 -23.73
N ASP A 83 -4.14 -6.19 -24.10
CA ASP A 83 -5.22 -6.73 -23.27
C ASP A 83 -5.24 -6.11 -21.85
N THR A 84 -5.21 -4.78 -21.82
CA THR A 84 -5.20 -3.99 -20.58
C THR A 84 -6.30 -4.40 -19.63
N ALA A 85 -7.48 -4.76 -20.14
CA ALA A 85 -8.59 -5.15 -19.29
C ALA A 85 -8.29 -6.44 -18.52
N PHE A 86 -7.86 -7.51 -19.22
CA PHE A 86 -7.51 -8.77 -18.58
C PHE A 86 -6.30 -8.63 -17.65
N ARG A 87 -5.26 -7.90 -18.07
CA ARG A 87 -4.03 -7.72 -17.28
C ARG A 87 -4.30 -6.91 -16.01
N SER A 88 -5.11 -5.85 -16.09
CA SER A 88 -5.57 -5.08 -14.93
C SER A 88 -6.35 -5.95 -13.93
N LEU A 89 -7.32 -6.73 -14.41
CA LEU A 89 -8.12 -7.61 -13.55
C LEU A 89 -7.25 -8.69 -12.91
N SER A 90 -6.36 -9.31 -13.68
CA SER A 90 -5.41 -10.31 -13.19
C SER A 90 -4.55 -9.71 -12.07
N TYR A 91 -3.93 -8.55 -12.31
CA TYR A 91 -3.13 -7.85 -11.31
C TYR A 91 -3.93 -7.59 -10.03
N TYR A 92 -5.14 -7.04 -10.16
CA TYR A 92 -6.01 -6.75 -9.02
C TYR A 92 -6.34 -8.00 -8.19
N TYR A 93 -6.80 -9.08 -8.84
CA TYR A 93 -7.21 -10.28 -8.11
C TYR A 93 -6.03 -11.06 -7.53
N PHE A 94 -4.86 -11.07 -8.19
CA PHE A 94 -3.65 -11.65 -7.61
C PHE A 94 -3.20 -10.89 -6.35
N ASP A 95 -3.24 -9.56 -6.37
CA ASP A 95 -2.94 -8.74 -5.19
C ASP A 95 -3.92 -9.04 -4.04
N LYS A 96 -5.23 -9.10 -4.31
CA LYS A 96 -6.25 -9.44 -3.31
C LYS A 96 -6.08 -10.84 -2.74
N LYS A 97 -5.73 -11.82 -3.58
CA LYS A 97 -5.46 -13.19 -3.14
C LYS A 97 -4.29 -13.23 -2.15
N LEU A 98 -3.17 -12.60 -2.49
CA LEU A 98 -1.99 -12.56 -1.60
C LEU A 98 -2.30 -11.87 -0.27
N PHE A 99 -3.10 -10.79 -0.31
CA PHE A 99 -3.54 -10.11 0.91
C PHE A 99 -4.42 -11.02 1.79
N ALA A 100 -5.39 -11.70 1.19
CA ALA A 100 -6.25 -12.64 1.91
C ALA A 100 -5.46 -13.79 2.55
N GLU A 101 -4.50 -14.38 1.82
CA GLU A 101 -3.62 -15.43 2.34
C GLU A 101 -2.78 -14.94 3.53
N LYS A 102 -2.25 -13.71 3.46
CA LYS A 102 -1.52 -13.11 4.57
C LYS A 102 -2.41 -12.87 5.79
N TYR A 103 -3.63 -12.39 5.58
CA TYR A 103 -4.59 -12.13 6.64
C TYR A 103 -5.02 -13.42 7.35
N LEU A 104 -5.30 -14.48 6.60
CA LEU A 104 -5.63 -15.80 7.17
C LEU A 104 -4.49 -16.33 8.05
N LYS A 105 -3.23 -16.25 7.57
CA LYS A 105 -2.06 -16.63 8.37
C LYS A 105 -1.94 -15.83 9.67
N GLN A 106 -2.28 -14.55 9.65
CA GLN A 106 -2.30 -13.72 10.87
C GLN A 106 -3.40 -14.17 11.83
N VAL A 107 -4.62 -14.41 11.32
CA VAL A 107 -5.74 -14.91 12.13
C VAL A 107 -5.36 -16.25 12.78
N ASP A 108 -4.80 -17.19 12.02
CA ASP A 108 -4.36 -18.48 12.53
C ASP A 108 -3.31 -18.32 13.65
N TYR A 109 -2.35 -17.41 13.45
CA TYR A 109 -1.35 -17.07 14.46
C TYR A 109 -2.00 -16.50 15.73
N PHE A 110 -2.91 -15.54 15.60
CA PHE A 110 -3.61 -14.95 16.73
C PHE A 110 -4.43 -16.00 17.49
N GLN A 111 -5.16 -16.87 16.77
CA GLN A 111 -5.95 -17.94 17.39
C GLN A 111 -5.07 -18.91 18.18
N LYS A 112 -3.91 -19.29 17.65
CA LYS A 112 -2.97 -20.21 18.30
C LYS A 112 -2.44 -19.65 19.62
N HIS A 113 -2.13 -18.36 19.67
CA HIS A 113 -1.51 -17.71 20.84
C HIS A 113 -2.49 -16.98 21.75
N TYR A 114 -3.78 -16.91 21.38
CA TYR A 114 -4.81 -16.19 22.12
C TYR A 114 -4.91 -16.64 23.58
N HIS A 115 -4.88 -17.95 23.85
CA HIS A 115 -5.00 -18.49 25.20
C HIS A 115 -3.78 -18.15 26.08
N GLU A 116 -2.57 -18.17 25.51
CA GLU A 116 -1.33 -17.82 26.21
C GLU A 116 -1.33 -16.33 26.58
N TRP A 117 -1.68 -15.46 25.64
CA TRP A 117 -1.75 -14.02 25.89
C TRP A 117 -2.88 -13.63 26.83
N LYS A 118 -4.05 -14.29 26.71
CA LYS A 118 -5.17 -14.06 27.62
C LYS A 118 -4.77 -14.38 29.06
N LYS A 119 -4.13 -15.53 29.28
CA LYS A 119 -3.63 -15.93 30.59
C LYS A 119 -2.58 -14.94 31.13
N GLN A 120 -1.62 -14.56 30.29
CA GLN A 120 -0.59 -13.59 30.66
C GLN A 120 -1.16 -12.21 31.01
N ALA A 121 -2.23 -11.78 30.34
CA ALA A 121 -2.92 -10.53 30.64
C ALA A 121 -3.69 -10.60 31.97
N GLU A 122 -4.34 -11.73 32.27
CA GLU A 122 -5.02 -11.99 33.54
C GLU A 122 -4.02 -12.00 34.71
N ASP A 123 -2.90 -12.74 34.57
CA ASP A 123 -1.82 -12.80 35.57
C ASP A 123 -1.22 -11.41 35.86
N ASN A 124 -0.99 -10.60 34.82
CA ASN A 124 -0.47 -9.23 34.96
C ASN A 124 -1.48 -8.27 35.62
N HIS A 125 -2.78 -8.44 35.35
CA HIS A 125 -3.83 -7.63 35.99
C HIS A 125 -3.93 -7.96 37.48
N GLU A 126 -3.83 -9.25 37.84
CA GLU A 126 -3.84 -9.70 39.23
C GLU A 126 -2.62 -9.14 39.98
N TYR A 127 -1.42 -9.22 39.40
CA TYR A 127 -0.20 -8.63 39.97
C TYR A 127 -0.30 -7.10 40.17
N ALA A 128 -0.79 -6.35 39.17
CA ALA A 128 -0.96 -4.90 39.27
C ALA A 128 -1.99 -4.49 40.34
N SER A 129 -2.95 -5.37 40.66
CA SER A 129 -3.95 -5.15 41.71
C SER A 129 -3.43 -5.44 43.12
N LEU A 130 -2.41 -6.30 43.25
CA LEU A 130 -1.70 -6.60 44.50
C LEU A 130 -0.70 -5.48 44.86
N VAL A 131 0.07 -4.98 43.89
CA VAL A 131 1.05 -3.90 44.11
C VAL A 131 0.40 -2.57 44.52
N LYS A 132 -0.86 -2.31 44.12
CA LYS A 132 -1.62 -1.12 44.53
C LYS A 132 -2.23 -1.21 45.94
N LYS A 133 -2.13 -2.35 46.62
CA LYS A 133 -2.70 -2.58 47.97
C LYS A 133 -1.67 -2.53 49.10
N GLU A 134 -0.37 -2.39 48.81
CA GLU A 134 0.63 -2.16 49.84
C GLU A 134 0.78 -0.65 50.12
N PRO A 135 0.54 -0.20 51.37
CA PRO A 135 0.67 1.20 51.79
C PRO A 135 2.12 1.66 52.00
#